data_AF-A0A524NGG8-F1
#
_entry.id   AF-A0A524NGG8-F1
#
_cell.length_a   1.000
_cell.length_b   1.000
_cell.length_c   1.000
_cell.angle_alpha   90.00
_cell.angle_beta   90.00
_cell.angle_gamma   90.00
#
_symmetry.space_group_name_H-M   'P 1'
#
loop_
_entity.id
_entity.type
_entity.pdbx_description
1 polymer ?
#
loop_
_entity_poly.entity_id
_entity_poly.type
_entity_poly.pdbx_seq_one_letter_code
_entity_poly.pdbx_strand_id
1 'polypeptide(L)'
;MKAKTYTGLAPAIVFLVALISSVAVAPRAALAVSTADQICTPNADPCLITTVIKVDDGSTLDFGTRAVVLSGNGELDTGAGTVSVLCGNFVAAGLT
;
A
#
# COMPACT_ATOMS: atom_id res chain seq x y z
N MET A 1 -33.56 30.03 24.32
CA MET A 1 -34.25 28.79 23.90
C MET A 1 -34.11 27.80 25.05
N LYS A 2 -35.22 27.36 25.67
CA LYS A 2 -35.21 26.55 26.90
C LYS A 2 -34.99 25.07 26.57
N ALA A 3 -33.98 24.44 27.17
CA ALA A 3 -33.77 22.99 27.10
C ALA A 3 -34.83 22.29 27.97
N LYS A 4 -35.54 21.31 27.39
CA LYS A 4 -36.54 20.51 28.09
C LYS A 4 -35.85 19.26 28.64
N THR A 5 -35.74 19.17 29.96
CA THR A 5 -35.23 18.01 30.68
C THR A 5 -36.21 16.85 30.53
N TYR A 6 -35.80 15.77 29.86
CA TYR A 6 -36.59 14.54 29.72
C TYR A 6 -36.19 13.55 30.83
N THR A 7 -36.69 13.78 32.04
CA THR A 7 -36.58 12.86 33.17
C THR A 7 -37.60 11.74 33.00
N GLY A 8 -37.13 10.51 32.83
CA GLY A 8 -37.95 9.30 32.94
C GLY A 8 -38.48 8.76 31.62
N LEU A 9 -37.67 7.99 30.91
CA LEU A 9 -38.12 6.93 30.01
C LEU A 9 -37.07 5.80 30.03
N ALA A 10 -37.59 4.59 30.24
CA ALA A 10 -36.94 3.33 30.57
C ALA A 10 -35.53 3.06 29.98
N PRO A 11 -34.66 2.32 30.71
CA PRO A 11 -33.32 1.93 30.23
C PRO A 11 -33.33 1.01 28.99
N ALA A 12 -34.49 0.64 28.46
CA ALA A 12 -34.65 -0.26 27.33
C ALA A 12 -34.31 0.38 25.96
N ILE A 13 -34.26 1.72 25.85
CA ILE A 13 -34.08 2.42 24.56
C ILE A 13 -32.59 2.52 24.17
N VAL A 14 -31.66 2.27 25.09
CA VAL A 14 -30.21 2.37 24.82
C VAL A 14 -29.69 1.22 23.93
N PHE A 15 -30.45 0.11 23.81
CA PHE A 15 -29.98 -1.08 23.10
C PHE A 15 -30.21 -1.09 21.58
N LEU A 16 -31.02 -0.19 21.03
CA LEU A 16 -31.46 -0.32 19.62
C LEU A 16 -30.56 0.41 18.58
N VAL A 17 -29.57 1.20 19.01
CA VAL A 17 -28.75 2.03 18.08
C VAL A 17 -27.33 1.44 17.85
N ALA A 18 -27.01 0.28 18.43
CA ALA A 18 -25.66 -0.28 18.38
C ALA A 18 -25.43 -1.35 17.28
N LEU A 19 -26.23 -1.32 16.20
CA LEU A 19 -26.09 -2.23 15.04
C LEU A 19 -25.67 -1.48 13.77
N ILE A 20 -24.86 -0.42 13.91
CA ILE A 20 -24.26 0.25 12.76
C ILE A 20 -23.03 -0.57 12.34
N SER A 21 -23.31 -1.60 11.54
CA SER A 21 -22.51 -2.16 10.46
C SER A 21 -20.99 -1.94 10.55
N SER A 22 -20.30 -2.92 11.13
CA SER A 22 -18.88 -3.16 10.87
C SER A 22 -18.71 -3.58 9.39
N VAL A 23 -18.66 -2.62 8.47
CA VAL A 23 -18.16 -2.87 7.12
C VAL A 23 -16.68 -3.24 7.28
N ALA A 24 -16.41 -4.55 7.25
CA ALA A 24 -15.06 -5.04 7.09
C ALA A 24 -14.56 -4.56 5.72
N VAL A 25 -13.73 -3.52 5.73
CA VAL A 25 -12.98 -3.10 4.54
C VAL A 25 -12.03 -4.26 4.21
N ALA A 26 -12.42 -5.09 3.25
CA ALA A 26 -11.53 -6.12 2.73
C ALA A 26 -10.30 -5.41 2.12
N PRO A 27 -9.07 -5.85 2.42
CA PRO A 27 -7.88 -5.30 1.79
C PRO A 27 -8.00 -5.55 0.29
N ARG A 28 -8.04 -4.47 -0.49
CA ARG A 28 -8.07 -4.55 -1.94
C ARG A 28 -6.74 -5.15 -2.36
N ALA A 29 -6.77 -6.35 -2.96
CA ALA A 29 -5.56 -6.98 -3.48
C ALA A 29 -4.92 -6.00 -4.49
N ALA A 30 -3.75 -5.45 -4.14
CA ALA A 30 -2.97 -4.68 -5.09
C ALA A 30 -2.57 -5.62 -6.22
N LEU A 31 -2.86 -5.22 -7.46
CA LEU A 31 -2.40 -5.96 -8.62
C LEU A 31 -0.87 -5.91 -8.63
N ALA A 32 -0.25 -7.05 -8.92
CA ALA A 32 1.18 -7.11 -9.12
C ALA A 32 1.58 -6.26 -10.35
N VAL A 33 2.77 -5.68 -10.31
CA VAL A 33 3.33 -4.91 -11.42
C VAL A 33 4.26 -5.80 -12.24
N SER A 34 4.34 -5.54 -13.54
CA SER A 34 5.23 -6.25 -14.47
C SER A 34 6.11 -5.30 -15.29
N THR A 35 5.98 -3.98 -15.08
CA THR A 35 6.78 -2.96 -15.77
C THR A 35 7.27 -1.88 -14.82
N ALA A 36 8.44 -1.29 -15.11
CA ALA A 36 9.06 -0.26 -14.28
C ALA A 36 8.19 1.01 -14.15
N ASP A 37 7.45 1.38 -15.20
CA ASP A 37 6.64 2.60 -15.21
C ASP A 37 5.35 2.50 -14.36
N GLN A 38 5.00 1.29 -13.92
CA GLN A 38 3.95 1.07 -12.91
C GLN A 38 4.43 1.35 -11.48
N ILE A 39 5.76 1.35 -11.27
CA ILE A 39 6.39 1.58 -9.96
C ILE A 39 6.69 3.06 -9.77
N CYS A 40 7.34 3.65 -10.77
CA CYS A 40 7.80 5.03 -10.77
C CYS A 40 7.40 5.69 -12.09
N THR A 41 7.20 7.02 -12.09
CA THR A 41 7.00 7.72 -13.36
C THR A 41 8.24 7.53 -14.26
N PRO A 42 8.09 7.52 -15.61
CA PRO A 42 9.20 7.25 -16.54
C PRO A 42 10.41 8.17 -16.35
N ASN A 43 10.20 9.37 -15.82
CA ASN A 43 11.24 10.40 -15.65
C ASN A 43 11.77 10.49 -14.20
N ALA A 44 11.32 9.65 -13.27
CA ALA A 44 11.80 9.65 -11.89
C ALA A 44 13.19 8.99 -11.81
N ASP A 45 14.20 9.75 -11.40
CA ASP A 45 15.59 9.29 -11.22
C ASP A 45 16.25 9.96 -9.99
N PRO A 46 16.52 9.23 -8.89
CA PRO A 46 16.28 7.80 -8.74
C PRO A 46 14.79 7.44 -8.66
N CYS A 47 14.43 6.26 -9.15
CA CYS A 47 13.20 5.59 -8.78
C CYS A 47 13.32 5.13 -7.32
N LEU A 48 12.75 5.93 -6.42
CA LEU A 48 12.77 5.68 -4.98
C LEU A 48 11.58 4.81 -4.57
N ILE A 49 11.86 3.61 -4.09
CA ILE A 49 10.88 2.65 -3.60
C ILE A 49 10.97 2.63 -2.08
N THR A 50 9.90 3.09 -1.41
CA THR A 50 9.83 3.16 0.06
C THR A 50 8.81 2.21 0.68
N THR A 51 8.10 1.46 -0.16
CA THR A 51 7.04 0.52 0.22
C THR A 51 7.25 -0.82 -0.46
N VAL A 52 6.60 -1.86 0.07
CA VAL A 52 6.54 -3.16 -0.59
C VAL A 52 5.70 -3.05 -1.86
N ILE A 53 6.26 -3.51 -2.98
CA ILE A 53 5.61 -3.58 -4.28
C ILE A 53 5.61 -5.03 -4.72
N LYS A 54 4.41 -5.57 -4.99
CA LYS A 54 4.28 -6.92 -5.54
C LYS A 54 4.61 -6.92 -7.02
N VAL A 55 5.47 -7.83 -7.44
CA VAL A 55 5.92 -7.97 -8.81
C VAL A 55 5.52 -9.35 -9.34
N ASP A 56 5.01 -9.40 -10.58
CA ASP A 56 4.70 -10.66 -11.24
C ASP A 56 5.97 -11.49 -11.44
N ASP A 57 5.89 -12.80 -11.17
CA ASP A 57 7.01 -13.73 -11.35
C ASP A 57 7.52 -13.72 -12.80
N GLY A 58 8.84 -13.73 -12.96
CA GLY A 58 9.54 -13.71 -14.24
C GLY A 58 9.56 -12.34 -14.92
N SER A 59 9.03 -11.29 -14.28
CA SER A 59 9.04 -9.94 -14.86
C SER A 59 10.45 -9.39 -15.02
N THR A 60 10.64 -8.62 -16.09
CA THR A 60 11.83 -7.77 -16.26
C THR A 60 11.41 -6.31 -16.10
N LEU A 61 11.83 -5.70 -15.00
CA LEU A 61 11.61 -4.29 -14.72
C LEU A 61 12.76 -3.48 -15.33
N ASP A 62 12.52 -2.86 -16.48
CA ASP A 62 13.51 -2.04 -17.18
C ASP A 62 13.38 -0.56 -16.82
N PHE A 63 14.29 -0.09 -15.98
CA PHE A 63 14.42 1.31 -15.60
C PHE A 63 15.37 2.08 -16.53
N GLY A 64 15.96 1.43 -17.54
CA GLY A 64 16.94 2.04 -18.43
C GLY A 64 18.18 2.49 -17.67
N THR A 65 18.58 3.75 -17.87
CA THR A 65 19.74 4.34 -17.18
C THR A 65 19.42 4.88 -15.79
N ARG A 66 18.15 4.85 -15.37
CA ARG A 66 17.72 5.40 -14.07
C ARG A 66 18.35 4.60 -12.92
N ALA A 67 18.64 5.28 -11.82
CA ALA A 67 18.98 4.65 -10.56
C ALA A 67 17.71 4.13 -9.87
N VAL A 68 17.81 2.97 -9.21
CA VAL A 68 16.78 2.39 -8.36
C VAL A 68 17.28 2.39 -6.93
N VAL A 69 16.49 2.94 -6.02
CA VAL A 69 16.83 3.01 -4.59
C VAL A 69 15.70 2.37 -3.79
N LEU A 70 16.00 1.25 -3.13
CA LEU A 70 15.16 0.70 -2.06
C LEU A 70 15.56 1.39 -0.76
N SER A 71 14.58 1.95 -0.03
CA SER A 71 14.82 2.64 1.23
C SER A 71 13.73 2.34 2.25
N GLY A 72 14.06 2.27 3.54
CA GLY A 72 13.10 1.98 4.60
C GLY A 72 12.45 0.61 4.40
N ASN A 73 11.13 0.57 4.20
CA ASN A 73 10.37 -0.66 3.91
C ASN A 73 10.25 -0.96 2.40
N GLY A 74 11.12 -0.37 1.57
CA GLY A 74 11.13 -0.58 0.13
C GLY A 74 11.52 -2.01 -0.21
N GLU A 75 10.63 -2.71 -0.91
CA GLU A 75 10.83 -4.10 -1.31
C GLU A 75 10.17 -4.38 -2.66
N LEU A 76 10.80 -5.23 -3.47
CA LEU A 76 10.19 -5.86 -4.63
C LEU A 76 9.83 -7.30 -4.24
N ASP A 77 8.56 -7.53 -3.90
CA ASP A 77 8.03 -8.82 -3.46
C ASP A 77 7.59 -9.65 -4.67
N THR A 78 8.33 -10.71 -4.97
CA THR A 78 8.00 -11.70 -6.01
C THR A 78 7.35 -12.97 -5.46
N GLY A 79 7.04 -13.02 -4.16
CA GLY A 79 6.64 -14.25 -3.48
C GLY A 79 7.71 -15.34 -3.59
N ALA A 80 7.35 -16.48 -4.16
CA ALA A 80 8.29 -17.58 -4.44
C ALA A 80 9.00 -17.45 -5.80
N GLY A 81 8.65 -16.41 -6.58
CA GLY A 81 9.17 -16.16 -7.92
C GLY A 81 10.44 -15.32 -7.93
N THR A 82 10.84 -14.90 -9.13
CA THR A 82 12.02 -14.05 -9.37
C THR A 82 11.67 -12.84 -10.22
N VAL A 83 12.47 -11.79 -10.12
CA VAL A 83 12.38 -10.58 -10.96
C VAL A 83 13.77 -10.20 -11.44
N SER A 84 13.87 -9.76 -12.69
CA SER A 84 15.08 -9.13 -13.23
C SER A 84 14.91 -7.61 -13.20
N VAL A 85 15.91 -6.90 -12.67
CA VAL A 85 15.91 -5.42 -12.62
C VAL A 85 17.05 -4.91 -13.49
N LEU A 86 16.69 -4.19 -14.55
CA LEU A 86 17.65 -3.50 -15.43
C LEU A 86 17.65 -2.02 -15.04
N CYS A 87 18.79 -1.51 -14.58
CA CYS A 87 18.92 -0.12 -14.14
C CYS A 87 20.36 0.35 -14.28
N GLY A 88 20.57 1.67 -14.27
CA GLY A 88 21.91 2.25 -14.33
C GLY A 88 22.68 2.07 -13.01
N ASN A 89 21.96 2.06 -11.89
CA ASN A 89 22.53 1.86 -10.57
C ASN A 89 21.46 1.32 -9.61
N PHE A 90 21.81 0.35 -8.77
CA PHE A 90 20.89 -0.22 -7.77
C PHE A 90 21.46 -0.03 -6.36
N VAL A 91 20.66 0.56 -5.48
CA VAL A 91 21.04 0.79 -4.07
C VAL A 91 19.95 0.27 -3.15
N ALA A 92 20.32 -0.57 -2.20
CA ALA A 92 19.47 -0.91 -1.07
C ALA A 92 19.99 -0.16 0.18
N ALA A 93 19.39 0.98 0.47
CA ALA A 93 19.78 1.86 1.57
C ALA A 93 18.95 1.55 2.82
N GLY A 94 19.61 1.13 3.90
CA GLY A 94 18.95 0.95 5.19
C GLY A 94 18.20 -0.38 5.38
N LEU A 95 18.60 -1.44 4.69
CA LEU A 95 18.27 -2.81 5.10
C LEU A 95 19.02 -3.10 6.41
N THR A 96 18.43 -2.77 7.56
CA THR A 96 18.92 -3.12 8.90
C THR A 96 18.20 -4.32 9.46
#